data_AF-A0A3D0VRH2-F1
#
_entry.id   AF-A0A3D0VRH2-F1
#
_cell.length_a   1.000
_cell.length_b   1.000
_cell.length_c   1.000
_cell.angle_alpha   90.00
_cell.angle_beta   90.00
_cell.angle_gamma   90.00
#
_symmetry.space_group_name_H-M   'P 1'
#
loop_
_entity.id
_entity.type
_entity.pdbx_description
1 polymer ?
#
loop_
_entity_poly.entity_id
_entity_poly.type
_entity_poly.pdbx_seq_one_letter_code
_entity_poly.pdbx_strand_id
1 'polypeptide(L)'
;DKNGNTLTAEAIYDGHEQGMGWFPGYAINVETGERLNIAFGEDSWLGSENGNDMMFNPTSNLETTLGEPLLGGKHFVYVFGHLNDDVTSCSAYDEGTWLYYMIGQESGTALRNAFASALWCSIPLSVDGEQWLGNECRVRIRVSKEYAKNYSTFGSASPQNGNYPMYSFNTSSLMTVTNDPTTATNALDMINVVPNPYYALDDYEESVYENKIKITNVPSKCTVTIFNLNGTIVRKFENDDPDKTSIEWDLRNTAGKIVSGGVYIIHVYAPGIGERSIRWFGSMKTVVTNEF
;
A
#
# COMPACT_ATOMS: atom_id res chain seq x y z
N ASP A 1 -8.34 13.32 19.66
CA ASP A 1 -7.46 12.80 18.59
C ASP A 1 -8.03 11.49 18.07
N LYS A 2 -7.31 10.75 17.21
CA LYS A 2 -7.79 9.47 16.67
C LYS A 2 -8.06 8.38 17.73
N ASN A 3 -7.58 8.57 18.95
CA ASN A 3 -7.72 7.64 20.08
C ASN A 3 -8.69 8.19 21.14
N GLY A 4 -9.49 9.21 20.82
CA GLY A 4 -10.45 9.80 21.77
C GLY A 4 -9.80 10.68 22.86
N ASN A 5 -8.48 10.93 22.82
CA ASN A 5 -7.86 11.80 23.83
C ASN A 5 -8.11 13.27 23.50
N THR A 6 -8.44 14.05 24.54
CA THR A 6 -8.58 15.50 24.47
C THR A 6 -7.25 16.19 24.75
N LEU A 7 -7.12 17.46 24.32
CA LEU A 7 -5.97 18.34 24.63
C LEU A 7 -4.59 17.85 24.12
N THR A 8 -4.56 16.91 23.18
CA THR A 8 -3.33 16.53 22.46
C THR A 8 -3.10 17.44 21.26
N ALA A 9 -1.86 17.51 20.75
CA ALA A 9 -1.56 18.34 19.57
C ALA A 9 -2.42 17.96 18.34
N GLU A 10 -2.72 16.67 18.16
CA GLU A 10 -3.64 16.18 17.12
C GLU A 10 -5.11 16.53 17.40
N ALA A 11 -5.51 16.66 18.68
CA ALA A 11 -6.86 17.06 19.07
C ALA A 11 -7.10 18.58 19.05
N ILE A 12 -6.03 19.39 18.99
CA ILE A 12 -6.06 20.87 18.93
C ILE A 12 -5.86 21.37 17.49
N TYR A 13 -5.39 20.49 16.59
CA TYR A 13 -5.05 20.82 15.20
C TYR A 13 -6.24 21.34 14.38
N ASP A 14 -7.47 21.05 14.78
CA ASP A 14 -8.69 21.51 14.10
C ASP A 14 -9.06 22.97 14.41
N GLY A 15 -8.34 23.66 15.31
CA GLY A 15 -8.57 25.06 15.63
C GLY A 15 -9.81 25.35 16.49
N HIS A 16 -10.40 24.32 17.11
CA HIS A 16 -11.59 24.44 17.97
C HIS A 16 -11.25 24.21 19.46
N GLU A 17 -12.03 24.80 20.36
CA GLU A 17 -11.85 24.62 21.82
C GLU A 17 -12.22 23.20 22.30
N GLN A 18 -13.09 22.51 21.55
CA GLN A 18 -13.47 21.12 21.73
C GLN A 18 -13.09 20.35 20.46
N GLY A 19 -12.24 19.33 20.60
CA GLY A 19 -11.75 18.56 19.44
C GLY A 19 -12.84 17.67 18.84
N MET A 20 -12.86 17.55 17.52
CA MET A 20 -13.78 16.66 16.81
C MET A 20 -13.31 15.20 16.81
N GLY A 21 -14.26 14.26 16.70
CA GLY A 21 -13.97 12.83 16.52
C GLY A 21 -13.31 12.53 15.17
N TRP A 22 -12.56 11.43 15.09
CA TRP A 22 -11.85 11.04 13.87
C TRP A 22 -12.53 9.87 13.17
N PHE A 23 -12.89 10.06 11.89
CA PHE A 23 -13.45 8.98 11.07
C PHE A 23 -12.34 8.23 10.30
N PRO A 24 -12.26 6.89 10.39
CA PRO A 24 -11.24 6.06 9.75
C PRO A 24 -11.50 5.83 8.25
N GLY A 25 -11.65 6.90 7.49
CA GLY A 25 -11.89 6.79 6.06
C GLY A 25 -12.27 8.10 5.38
N TYR A 26 -12.77 7.97 4.16
CA TYR A 26 -13.25 9.09 3.36
C TYR A 26 -14.36 8.62 2.42
N ALA A 27 -15.19 9.57 1.99
CA ALA A 27 -16.18 9.38 0.95
C ALA A 27 -15.85 10.30 -0.23
N ILE A 28 -16.08 9.79 -1.45
CA ILE A 28 -15.92 10.54 -2.69
C ILE A 28 -17.23 10.51 -3.44
N ASN A 29 -17.68 11.69 -3.88
CA ASN A 29 -18.72 11.77 -4.88
C ASN A 29 -18.15 11.35 -6.24
N VAL A 30 -18.64 10.25 -6.79
CA VAL A 30 -18.19 9.73 -8.09
C VAL A 30 -18.73 10.48 -9.30
N GLU A 31 -19.50 11.55 -9.10
CA GLU A 31 -19.92 12.45 -10.16
C GLU A 31 -19.00 13.66 -10.27
N THR A 32 -18.59 14.26 -9.16
CA THR A 32 -17.69 15.43 -9.16
C THR A 32 -16.24 15.16 -8.80
N GLY A 33 -15.94 14.01 -8.19
CA GLY A 33 -14.62 13.73 -7.62
C GLY A 33 -14.35 14.44 -6.30
N GLU A 34 -15.33 15.19 -5.79
CA GLU A 34 -15.21 15.88 -4.52
C GLU A 34 -15.14 14.88 -3.38
N ARG A 35 -14.21 15.15 -2.45
CA ARG A 35 -14.26 14.54 -1.13
C ARG A 35 -15.50 15.08 -0.41
N LEU A 36 -16.18 14.22 0.33
CA LEU A 36 -17.38 14.57 1.08
C LEU A 36 -17.09 14.64 2.58
N ASN A 37 -17.83 15.50 3.27
CA ASN A 37 -17.81 15.57 4.73
C ASN A 37 -18.53 14.35 5.32
N ILE A 38 -17.99 13.82 6.41
CA ILE A 38 -18.56 12.69 7.15
C ILE A 38 -18.68 13.11 8.61
N ALA A 39 -19.84 12.85 9.21
CA ALA A 39 -19.98 12.89 10.66
C ALA A 39 -20.41 11.51 11.15
N PHE A 40 -20.05 11.19 12.38
CA PHE A 40 -20.62 10.06 13.09
C PHE A 40 -21.13 10.51 14.45
N GLY A 41 -22.11 9.79 14.98
CA GLY A 41 -22.68 10.05 16.30
C GLY A 41 -22.84 8.75 17.07
N GLU A 42 -22.88 8.85 18.39
CA GLU A 42 -22.96 7.74 19.34
C GLU A 42 -24.00 8.06 20.43
N ASP A 43 -24.51 7.03 21.13
CA ASP A 43 -25.45 7.24 22.24
C ASP A 43 -24.72 7.24 23.59
N SER A 44 -24.59 8.42 24.20
CA SER A 44 -23.90 8.62 25.48
C SER A 44 -24.51 7.90 26.68
N TRP A 45 -25.74 7.41 26.56
CA TRP A 45 -26.34 6.53 27.58
C TRP A 45 -25.85 5.09 27.49
N LEU A 46 -25.29 4.67 26.34
CA LEU A 46 -24.81 3.32 26.07
C LEU A 46 -23.29 3.22 26.24
N GLY A 47 -22.78 3.59 27.43
CA GLY A 47 -21.35 3.50 27.73
C GLY A 47 -20.77 2.07 27.68
N SER A 48 -21.59 1.03 27.87
CA SER A 48 -21.17 -0.36 27.65
C SER A 48 -20.97 -0.73 26.19
N GLU A 49 -21.48 0.10 25.28
CA GLU A 49 -21.38 -0.05 23.82
C GLU A 49 -20.47 1.03 23.21
N ASN A 50 -19.53 1.57 24.00
CA ASN A 50 -18.57 2.63 23.63
C ASN A 50 -19.18 4.02 23.33
N GLY A 51 -20.42 4.30 23.75
CA GLY A 51 -21.10 5.51 23.31
C GLY A 51 -20.65 6.85 23.91
N ASN A 52 -19.51 6.94 24.60
CA ASN A 52 -19.08 8.15 25.32
C ASN A 52 -17.58 8.48 25.19
N ASP A 53 -16.93 8.00 24.13
CA ASP A 53 -15.50 8.17 23.90
C ASP A 53 -15.17 8.98 22.63
N MET A 54 -16.19 9.42 21.88
CA MET A 54 -16.05 10.13 20.60
C MET A 54 -15.22 9.39 19.55
N MET A 55 -15.09 8.06 19.70
CA MET A 55 -14.40 7.20 18.76
C MET A 55 -15.42 6.47 17.91
N PHE A 56 -15.07 6.23 16.65
CA PHE A 56 -15.90 5.40 15.81
C PHE A 56 -15.55 3.91 16.03
N ASN A 57 -16.19 3.27 17.01
CA ASN A 57 -15.89 1.90 17.48
C ASN A 57 -17.16 1.08 17.88
N PRO A 58 -18.14 0.89 16.97
CA PRO A 58 -19.36 0.14 17.26
C PRO A 58 -19.12 -1.28 17.74
N THR A 59 -20.01 -1.77 18.60
CA THR A 59 -20.08 -3.18 19.00
C THR A 59 -20.94 -4.00 18.01
N SER A 60 -20.94 -5.32 18.18
CA SER A 60 -21.76 -6.26 17.41
C SER A 60 -23.18 -6.44 17.99
N ASN A 61 -23.46 -5.83 19.14
CA ASN A 61 -24.70 -6.02 19.88
C ASN A 61 -25.87 -5.27 19.24
N LEU A 62 -26.95 -5.98 18.92
CA LEU A 62 -28.14 -5.40 18.31
C LEU A 62 -29.15 -4.90 19.34
N GLU A 63 -29.37 -5.67 20.40
CA GLU A 63 -30.41 -5.43 21.40
C GLU A 63 -30.05 -6.05 22.75
N THR A 64 -30.65 -5.54 23.81
CA THR A 64 -30.59 -6.15 25.15
C THR A 64 -31.50 -7.37 25.26
N THR A 65 -31.36 -8.15 26.33
CA THR A 65 -32.27 -9.27 26.64
C THR A 65 -33.73 -8.84 26.81
N LEU A 66 -33.98 -7.57 27.12
CA LEU A 66 -35.34 -7.01 27.25
C LEU A 66 -35.89 -6.45 25.93
N GLY A 67 -35.15 -6.56 24.82
CA GLY A 67 -35.56 -6.09 23.49
C GLY A 67 -35.27 -4.61 23.22
N GLU A 68 -34.57 -3.91 24.13
CA GLU A 68 -34.16 -2.53 23.90
C GLU A 68 -33.02 -2.46 22.87
N PRO A 69 -33.11 -1.59 21.84
CA PRO A 69 -32.12 -1.54 20.77
C PRO A 69 -30.80 -0.93 21.23
N LEU A 70 -29.71 -1.67 21.06
CA LEU A 70 -28.32 -1.23 21.29
C LEU A 70 -27.69 -0.73 19.98
N LEU A 71 -27.92 -1.46 18.88
CA LEU A 71 -27.45 -1.14 17.52
C LEU A 71 -25.98 -0.72 17.48
N GLY A 72 -25.12 -1.47 18.17
CA GLY A 72 -23.69 -1.20 18.20
C GLY A 72 -23.32 0.10 18.89
N GLY A 73 -24.05 0.53 19.93
CA GLY A 73 -23.88 1.84 20.58
C GLY A 73 -24.47 3.01 19.78
N LYS A 74 -25.30 2.69 18.77
CA LYS A 74 -25.92 3.64 17.84
C LYS A 74 -24.88 4.54 17.15
N HIS A 75 -23.76 3.96 16.74
CA HIS A 75 -22.73 4.64 15.95
C HIS A 75 -23.21 4.96 14.52
N PHE A 76 -24.05 5.98 14.38
CA PHE A 76 -24.55 6.41 13.07
C PHE A 76 -23.41 7.05 12.27
N VAL A 77 -23.32 6.72 10.99
CA VAL A 77 -22.44 7.38 10.02
C VAL A 77 -23.29 8.14 9.02
N TYR A 78 -23.03 9.43 8.90
CA TYR A 78 -23.68 10.34 7.96
C TYR A 78 -22.68 10.83 6.92
N VAL A 79 -23.06 10.74 5.64
CA VAL A 79 -22.28 11.30 4.54
C VAL A 79 -23.01 12.52 4.01
N PHE A 80 -22.36 13.68 4.04
CA PHE A 80 -22.95 14.96 3.64
C PHE A 80 -22.49 15.36 2.23
N GLY A 81 -23.45 15.73 1.41
CA GLY A 81 -23.23 16.24 0.06
C GLY A 81 -23.11 17.75 0.04
N HIS A 82 -22.22 18.25 -0.80
CA HIS A 82 -22.23 19.64 -1.23
C HIS A 82 -23.32 19.83 -2.28
N LEU A 83 -24.49 20.35 -1.87
CA LEU A 83 -25.65 20.48 -2.76
C LEU A 83 -25.65 21.79 -3.54
N ASN A 84 -25.16 22.86 -2.92
CA ASN A 84 -25.02 24.21 -3.48
C ASN A 84 -24.12 25.06 -2.58
N ASP A 85 -23.71 26.23 -3.09
CA ASP A 85 -22.85 27.20 -2.40
C ASP A 85 -23.62 28.17 -1.46
N ASP A 86 -24.87 27.86 -1.08
CA ASP A 86 -25.63 28.67 -0.12
C ASP A 86 -25.13 28.43 1.31
N VAL A 87 -25.20 29.45 2.16
CA VAL A 87 -24.86 29.37 3.59
C VAL A 87 -25.71 28.34 4.36
N THR A 88 -26.83 27.91 3.78
CA THR A 88 -27.76 26.91 4.33
C THR A 88 -27.50 25.47 3.84
N SER A 89 -26.51 25.26 2.96
CA SER A 89 -26.07 23.94 2.51
C SER A 89 -24.70 23.60 3.07
N CYS A 90 -24.44 22.31 3.28
CA CYS A 90 -23.10 21.85 3.60
C CYS A 90 -22.13 22.28 2.49
N SER A 91 -21.01 22.85 2.91
CA SER A 91 -19.87 23.25 2.07
C SER A 91 -19.22 22.04 1.38
N ALA A 92 -18.42 22.33 0.34
CA ALA A 92 -17.38 21.41 -0.11
C ALA A 92 -16.46 21.04 1.07
N TYR A 93 -15.77 19.88 0.97
CA TYR A 93 -14.98 19.33 2.09
C TYR A 93 -14.11 20.39 2.79
N ASP A 94 -14.41 20.60 4.06
CA ASP A 94 -13.86 21.63 4.94
C ASP A 94 -13.51 21.03 6.31
N GLU A 95 -13.20 19.73 6.32
CA GLU A 95 -12.85 18.97 7.53
C GLU A 95 -13.99 18.94 8.58
N GLY A 96 -15.24 19.14 8.14
CA GLY A 96 -16.42 19.13 9.01
C GLY A 96 -16.72 20.46 9.71
N THR A 97 -15.96 21.52 9.40
CA THR A 97 -16.06 22.83 10.08
C THR A 97 -17.48 23.40 10.01
N TRP A 98 -18.10 23.46 8.84
CA TRP A 98 -19.46 24.00 8.71
C TRP A 98 -20.49 23.16 9.48
N LEU A 99 -20.35 21.83 9.46
CA LEU A 99 -21.24 20.92 10.20
C LEU A 99 -21.12 21.12 11.71
N TYR A 100 -19.90 21.28 12.23
CA TYR A 100 -19.66 21.59 13.63
C TYR A 100 -20.43 22.83 14.07
N TYR A 101 -20.34 23.93 13.31
CA TYR A 101 -21.06 25.17 13.65
C TYR A 101 -22.58 25.03 13.53
N MET A 102 -23.09 24.32 12.52
CA MET A 102 -24.54 24.17 12.34
C MET A 102 -25.18 23.25 13.37
N ILE A 103 -24.52 22.13 13.69
CA ILE A 103 -25.02 21.17 14.69
C ILE A 103 -24.88 21.77 16.09
N GLY A 104 -23.73 22.39 16.41
CA GLY A 104 -23.46 23.00 17.71
C GLY A 104 -24.34 24.20 18.06
N GLN A 105 -25.08 24.78 17.10
CA GLN A 105 -26.09 25.79 17.38
C GLN A 105 -27.35 25.23 18.06
N GLU A 106 -27.63 23.93 17.90
CA GLU A 106 -28.78 23.23 18.46
C GLU A 106 -30.15 23.87 18.17
N SER A 107 -30.24 24.71 17.13
CA SER A 107 -31.49 25.34 16.70
C SER A 107 -32.18 24.50 15.62
N GLY A 108 -33.51 24.47 15.63
CA GLY A 108 -34.28 23.70 14.64
C GLY A 108 -34.00 24.11 13.19
N THR A 109 -33.65 25.38 12.94
CA THR A 109 -33.25 25.85 11.60
C THR A 109 -31.87 25.34 11.22
N ALA A 110 -30.88 25.43 12.12
CA ALA A 110 -29.50 25.01 11.82
C ALA A 110 -29.42 23.48 11.63
N LEU A 111 -30.09 22.70 12.47
CA LEU A 111 -30.17 21.25 12.32
C LEU A 111 -30.88 20.85 11.02
N ARG A 112 -31.98 21.52 10.65
CA ARG A 112 -32.64 21.27 9.36
C ARG A 112 -31.70 21.52 8.20
N ASN A 113 -30.94 22.61 8.23
CA ASN A 113 -29.98 22.94 7.18
C ASN A 113 -28.83 21.91 7.12
N ALA A 114 -28.25 21.52 8.27
CA ALA A 114 -27.21 20.50 8.33
C ALA A 114 -27.66 19.17 7.73
N PHE A 115 -28.81 18.64 8.19
CA PHE A 115 -29.30 17.34 7.78
C PHE A 115 -29.99 17.34 6.42
N ALA A 116 -30.36 18.50 5.84
CA ALA A 116 -30.83 18.58 4.45
C ALA A 116 -29.76 18.14 3.43
N SER A 117 -28.48 18.30 3.79
CA SER A 117 -27.34 17.85 2.98
C SER A 117 -26.93 16.40 3.24
N ALA A 118 -27.55 15.69 4.19
CA ALA A 118 -27.22 14.29 4.47
C ALA A 118 -27.70 13.39 3.31
N LEU A 119 -26.75 12.86 2.51
CA LEU A 119 -27.04 12.02 1.35
C LEU A 119 -27.27 10.55 1.75
N TRP A 120 -26.60 10.12 2.82
CA TRP A 120 -26.63 8.74 3.28
C TRP A 120 -26.47 8.68 4.78
N CYS A 121 -27.16 7.71 5.38
CA CYS A 121 -27.05 7.36 6.79
C CYS A 121 -27.01 5.84 6.92
N SER A 122 -26.12 5.34 7.77
CA SER A 122 -26.03 3.91 8.10
C SER A 122 -25.55 3.70 9.54
N ILE A 123 -25.85 2.54 10.10
CA ILE A 123 -25.38 2.12 11.43
C ILE A 123 -24.51 0.87 11.24
N PRO A 124 -23.21 1.02 10.96
CA PRO A 124 -22.30 -0.11 10.88
C PRO A 124 -22.11 -0.75 12.25
N LEU A 125 -21.94 -2.07 12.24
CA LEU A 125 -21.71 -2.89 13.43
C LEU A 125 -20.36 -3.59 13.28
N SER A 126 -19.68 -3.86 14.38
CA SER A 126 -18.54 -4.76 14.34
C SER A 126 -19.00 -6.21 14.15
N VAL A 127 -18.10 -7.02 13.60
CA VAL A 127 -18.30 -8.47 13.50
C VAL A 127 -17.76 -9.09 14.77
N ASP A 128 -18.58 -9.92 15.42
CA ASP A 128 -18.18 -10.58 16.67
C ASP A 128 -16.92 -11.43 16.47
N GLY A 129 -15.97 -11.29 17.39
CA GLY A 129 -14.67 -11.96 17.34
C GLY A 129 -13.64 -11.38 16.36
N GLU A 130 -14.00 -10.37 15.56
CA GLU A 130 -13.07 -9.72 14.62
C GLU A 130 -12.55 -8.39 15.16
N GLN A 131 -11.31 -8.04 14.80
CA GLN A 131 -10.73 -6.75 15.16
C GLN A 131 -11.43 -5.64 14.37
N TRP A 132 -11.95 -4.62 15.07
CA TRP A 132 -12.48 -3.42 14.43
C TRP A 132 -11.41 -2.72 13.59
N LEU A 133 -11.75 -2.39 12.34
CA LEU A 133 -10.82 -1.85 11.33
C LEU A 133 -9.62 -2.78 11.04
N GLY A 134 -9.74 -4.09 11.25
CA GLY A 134 -8.69 -5.07 10.95
C GLY A 134 -8.44 -5.31 9.46
N ASN A 135 -9.32 -4.83 8.58
CA ASN A 135 -9.23 -4.99 7.13
C ASN A 135 -9.72 -3.75 6.36
N GLU A 136 -9.27 -3.61 5.12
CA GLU A 136 -9.77 -2.58 4.22
C GLU A 136 -11.16 -2.95 3.68
N CYS A 137 -12.08 -1.97 3.70
CA CYS A 137 -13.42 -2.11 3.14
C CYS A 137 -13.71 -0.97 2.16
N ARG A 138 -14.37 -1.28 1.04
CA ARG A 138 -14.89 -0.29 0.08
C ARG A 138 -16.38 -0.50 -0.13
N VAL A 139 -17.18 0.44 0.36
CA VAL A 139 -18.62 0.49 0.12
C VAL A 139 -18.92 1.32 -1.13
N ARG A 140 -19.76 0.79 -2.04
CA ARG A 140 -20.24 1.50 -3.23
C ARG A 140 -21.74 1.70 -3.14
N ILE A 141 -22.16 2.89 -2.73
CA ILE A 141 -23.56 3.31 -2.82
C ILE A 141 -23.72 4.00 -4.17
N ARG A 142 -24.65 3.51 -4.98
CA ARG A 142 -24.86 4.00 -6.35
C ARG A 142 -26.35 4.22 -6.56
N VAL A 143 -26.72 5.45 -6.90
CA VAL A 143 -28.05 5.82 -7.33
C VAL A 143 -27.95 6.20 -8.79
N SER A 144 -28.77 5.60 -9.64
CA SER A 144 -28.86 6.00 -11.04
C SER A 144 -29.57 7.35 -11.12
N LYS A 145 -28.83 8.39 -11.48
CA LYS A 145 -29.37 9.69 -11.86
C LYS A 145 -28.60 10.24 -13.05
N GLU A 146 -29.22 11.17 -13.77
CA GLU A 146 -28.58 11.84 -14.89
C GLU A 146 -27.45 12.75 -14.39
N TYR A 147 -26.38 12.88 -15.18
CA TYR A 147 -25.31 13.83 -14.87
C TYR A 147 -25.86 15.24 -14.90
N ALA A 148 -25.80 15.94 -13.76
CA ALA A 148 -26.21 17.33 -13.66
C ALA A 148 -25.10 18.26 -14.15
N LYS A 149 -25.47 19.35 -14.84
CA LYS A 149 -24.54 20.41 -15.23
C LYS A 149 -24.21 21.29 -14.03
N ASN A 150 -22.99 21.84 -13.98
CA ASN A 150 -22.53 22.81 -12.98
C ASN A 150 -22.44 22.24 -11.53
N TYR A 151 -22.11 20.96 -11.35
CA TYR A 151 -22.17 20.33 -10.03
C TYR A 151 -21.00 20.71 -9.09
N SER A 152 -19.84 21.13 -9.60
CA SER A 152 -18.65 21.45 -8.79
C SER A 152 -18.33 22.95 -8.68
N THR A 153 -19.11 23.83 -9.32
CA THR A 153 -18.93 25.30 -9.37
C THR A 153 -19.99 25.97 -10.26
N PHE A 154 -20.09 27.31 -10.24
CA PHE A 154 -20.79 28.07 -11.27
C PHE A 154 -20.33 27.65 -12.68
N GLY A 155 -21.30 27.39 -13.57
CA GLY A 155 -21.01 27.01 -14.94
C GLY A 155 -20.13 28.03 -15.67
N SER A 156 -19.16 27.55 -16.45
CA SER A 156 -18.34 28.42 -17.28
C SER A 156 -19.16 28.97 -18.46
N ALA A 157 -18.98 30.25 -18.79
CA ALA A 157 -19.51 30.85 -20.02
C ALA A 157 -18.87 30.27 -21.29
N SER A 158 -17.68 29.66 -21.15
CA SER A 158 -16.99 28.86 -22.17
C SER A 158 -16.92 27.41 -21.67
N PRO A 159 -18.00 26.63 -21.79
CA PRO A 159 -18.13 25.34 -21.13
C PRO A 159 -17.22 24.28 -21.76
N GLN A 160 -16.31 23.72 -20.96
CA GLN A 160 -15.65 22.45 -21.31
C GLN A 160 -16.63 21.30 -20.99
N ASN A 161 -16.75 20.33 -21.90
CA ASN A 161 -17.71 19.22 -21.79
C ASN A 161 -19.16 19.68 -21.49
N GLY A 162 -19.59 20.83 -22.00
CA GLY A 162 -20.96 21.32 -21.79
C GLY A 162 -21.33 21.57 -20.32
N ASN A 163 -20.34 21.85 -19.45
CA ASN A 163 -20.44 21.95 -17.99
C ASN A 163 -20.88 20.66 -17.27
N TYR A 164 -20.78 19.50 -17.94
CA TYR A 164 -20.86 18.22 -17.24
C TYR A 164 -19.57 17.96 -16.47
N PRO A 165 -19.63 17.24 -15.34
CA PRO A 165 -18.45 16.90 -14.56
C PRO A 165 -17.39 16.20 -15.42
N MET A 166 -16.13 16.48 -15.13
CA MET A 166 -14.98 15.88 -15.79
C MET A 166 -13.98 15.39 -14.77
N TYR A 167 -13.33 14.27 -15.07
CA TYR A 167 -12.20 13.76 -14.31
C TYR A 167 -10.92 13.97 -15.10
N SER A 168 -9.86 14.38 -14.41
CA SER A 168 -8.50 14.27 -14.92
C SER A 168 -7.72 13.29 -14.05
N PHE A 169 -6.82 12.55 -14.67
CA PHE A 169 -5.86 11.72 -13.96
C PHE A 169 -4.48 11.97 -14.59
N ASN A 170 -3.44 11.78 -13.78
CA ASN A 170 -2.06 11.91 -14.22
C ASN A 170 -1.32 10.60 -13.91
N THR A 171 -0.47 10.17 -14.82
CA THR A 171 0.40 9.00 -14.66
C THR A 171 1.84 9.38 -14.33
N SER A 172 2.10 10.64 -13.97
CA SER A 172 3.45 11.13 -13.63
C SER A 172 4.10 10.33 -12.50
N SER A 173 3.31 9.87 -11.53
CA SER A 173 3.78 9.01 -10.43
C SER A 173 4.12 7.59 -10.85
N LEU A 174 3.70 7.16 -12.05
CA LEU A 174 3.99 5.84 -12.63
C LEU A 174 5.13 5.89 -13.64
N MET A 175 5.83 7.02 -13.78
CA MET A 175 6.93 7.13 -14.75
C MET A 175 8.11 6.26 -14.33
N THR A 176 8.80 5.66 -15.32
CA THR A 176 10.07 5.00 -15.09
C THR A 176 11.09 6.03 -14.62
N VAL A 177 11.68 5.79 -13.45
CA VAL A 177 12.81 6.57 -12.94
C VAL A 177 14.10 5.89 -13.38
N THR A 178 15.01 6.64 -13.98
CA THR A 178 16.36 6.17 -14.34
C THR A 178 17.37 6.70 -13.34
N ASN A 179 18.48 5.98 -13.16
CA ASN A 179 19.59 6.36 -12.29
C ASN A 179 19.21 6.58 -10.81
N ASP A 180 18.27 5.81 -10.26
CA ASP A 180 17.98 5.82 -8.82
C ASP A 180 18.96 4.89 -8.07
N PRO A 181 19.88 5.43 -7.23
CA PRO A 181 20.86 4.62 -6.50
C PRO A 181 20.21 3.67 -5.49
N THR A 182 19.07 4.05 -4.91
CA THR A 182 18.37 3.24 -3.90
C THR A 182 17.83 1.97 -4.54
N THR A 183 17.11 2.10 -5.65
CA THR A 183 16.61 0.96 -6.43
C THR A 183 17.76 0.10 -6.95
N ALA A 184 18.86 0.70 -7.43
CA ALA A 184 20.03 -0.05 -7.87
C ALA A 184 20.67 -0.89 -6.75
N THR A 185 20.74 -0.35 -5.54
CA THR A 185 21.25 -1.07 -4.36
C THR A 185 20.33 -2.23 -3.99
N ASN A 186 19.02 -1.99 -3.90
CA ASN A 186 18.03 -3.03 -3.60
C ASN A 186 18.03 -4.15 -4.67
N ALA A 187 18.30 -3.80 -5.93
CA ALA A 187 18.37 -4.77 -7.02
C ALA A 187 19.52 -5.78 -6.88
N LEU A 188 20.56 -5.47 -6.11
CA LEU A 188 21.65 -6.41 -5.82
C LEU A 188 21.15 -7.66 -5.07
N ASP A 189 20.06 -7.56 -4.31
CA ASP A 189 19.48 -8.71 -3.61
C ASP A 189 18.84 -9.72 -4.56
N MET A 190 18.50 -9.32 -5.78
CA MET A 190 17.99 -10.20 -6.83
C MET A 190 19.07 -11.07 -7.46
N ILE A 191 20.35 -10.76 -7.24
CA ILE A 191 21.45 -11.59 -7.74
C ILE A 191 21.35 -12.96 -7.08
N ASN A 192 21.29 -14.00 -7.90
CA ASN A 192 21.20 -15.37 -7.42
C ASN A 192 22.12 -16.28 -8.24
N VAL A 193 22.31 -17.50 -7.76
CA VAL A 193 23.07 -18.54 -8.45
C VAL A 193 22.11 -19.69 -8.72
N VAL A 194 22.05 -20.13 -9.97
CA VAL A 194 21.19 -21.24 -10.40
C VAL A 194 22.04 -22.33 -11.07
N PRO A 195 21.84 -23.59 -10.71
CA PRO A 195 20.99 -24.07 -9.62
C PRO A 195 21.68 -23.86 -8.27
N ASN A 196 20.90 -23.74 -7.20
CA ASN A 196 21.41 -23.64 -5.84
C ASN A 196 20.54 -24.47 -4.88
N PRO A 197 21.04 -25.62 -4.38
CA PRO A 197 22.36 -26.22 -4.63
C PRO A 197 22.47 -26.93 -6.00
N TYR A 198 23.70 -27.15 -6.48
CA TYR A 198 23.95 -27.95 -7.70
C TYR A 198 24.20 -29.42 -7.34
N TYR A 199 23.42 -30.32 -7.95
CA TYR A 199 23.45 -31.77 -7.71
C TYR A 199 23.86 -32.56 -8.96
N ALA A 200 25.02 -32.24 -9.54
CA ALA A 200 25.67 -33.04 -10.59
C ALA A 200 24.88 -33.26 -11.90
N LEU A 201 23.72 -32.60 -12.08
CA LEU A 201 22.89 -32.50 -13.27
C LEU A 201 22.07 -31.21 -13.20
N ASP A 202 21.98 -30.46 -14.30
CA ASP A 202 21.02 -29.38 -14.51
C ASP A 202 20.38 -29.53 -15.91
N ASP A 203 19.10 -29.17 -16.07
CA ASP A 203 18.39 -29.14 -17.35
C ASP A 203 19.04 -28.17 -18.38
N TYR A 204 19.89 -27.24 -17.93
CA TYR A 204 20.68 -26.36 -18.81
C TYR A 204 21.91 -27.00 -19.46
N GLU A 205 22.28 -28.23 -19.07
CA GLU A 205 23.46 -28.92 -19.60
C GLU A 205 23.11 -29.69 -20.88
N GLU A 206 23.67 -29.30 -22.03
CA GLU A 206 23.42 -29.97 -23.33
C GLU A 206 24.08 -31.36 -23.42
N SER A 207 24.99 -31.67 -22.48
CA SER A 207 25.79 -32.90 -22.47
C SER A 207 26.17 -33.30 -21.05
N VAL A 208 26.20 -34.61 -20.79
CA VAL A 208 26.62 -35.21 -19.51
C VAL A 208 28.08 -34.93 -19.10
N TYR A 209 28.85 -34.26 -19.96
CA TYR A 209 30.25 -33.87 -19.73
C TYR A 209 30.42 -32.39 -19.38
N GLU A 210 29.35 -31.59 -19.46
CA GLU A 210 29.38 -30.17 -19.15
C GLU A 210 28.76 -29.93 -17.79
N ASN A 211 29.51 -29.31 -16.88
CA ASN A 211 28.94 -28.78 -15.65
C ASN A 211 28.79 -27.27 -15.81
N LYS A 212 27.61 -26.72 -15.59
CA LYS A 212 27.40 -25.26 -15.72
C LYS A 212 26.45 -24.72 -14.67
N ILE A 213 26.84 -23.60 -14.08
CA ILE A 213 25.95 -22.79 -13.24
C ILE A 213 25.89 -21.36 -13.77
N LYS A 214 24.81 -20.65 -13.48
CA LYS A 214 24.62 -19.25 -13.85
C LYS A 214 24.47 -18.38 -12.63
N ILE A 215 25.27 -17.32 -12.54
CA ILE A 215 24.97 -16.18 -11.67
C ILE A 215 24.03 -15.27 -12.46
N THR A 216 22.81 -15.06 -11.97
CA THR A 216 21.75 -14.31 -12.64
C THR A 216 21.55 -12.92 -12.05
N ASN A 217 20.89 -12.04 -12.81
CA ASN A 217 20.61 -10.65 -12.45
C ASN A 217 21.85 -9.83 -12.12
N VAL A 218 22.98 -10.14 -12.76
CA VAL A 218 24.22 -9.38 -12.54
C VAL A 218 24.09 -7.96 -13.11
N PRO A 219 24.68 -6.93 -12.47
CA PRO A 219 24.71 -5.59 -13.03
C PRO A 219 25.53 -5.52 -14.32
N SER A 220 25.21 -4.53 -15.16
CA SER A 220 25.88 -4.26 -16.44
C SER A 220 27.39 -4.08 -16.30
N LYS A 221 27.82 -3.42 -15.22
CA LYS A 221 29.22 -3.27 -14.83
C LYS A 221 29.46 -3.90 -13.47
N CYS A 222 30.06 -5.09 -13.42
CA CYS A 222 30.37 -5.77 -12.17
C CYS A 222 31.56 -6.72 -12.28
N THR A 223 32.07 -7.13 -11.12
CA THR A 223 33.08 -8.16 -10.98
C THR A 223 32.51 -9.29 -10.14
N VAL A 224 32.49 -10.50 -10.67
CA VAL A 224 32.10 -11.71 -9.93
C VAL A 224 33.36 -12.47 -9.54
N THR A 225 33.59 -12.61 -8.24
CA THR A 225 34.73 -13.37 -7.69
C THR A 225 34.23 -14.56 -6.90
N ILE A 226 34.76 -15.74 -7.21
CA ILE A 226 34.38 -16.99 -6.58
C ILE A 226 35.51 -17.40 -5.64
N PHE A 227 35.17 -17.66 -4.38
CA PHE A 227 36.09 -18.05 -3.33
C PHE A 227 35.76 -19.45 -2.80
N ASN A 228 36.79 -20.19 -2.38
CA ASN A 228 36.59 -21.34 -1.50
C ASN A 228 36.37 -20.88 -0.04
N LEU A 229 36.05 -21.80 0.87
CA LEU A 229 35.87 -21.50 2.30
C LEU A 229 37.11 -20.91 2.99
N ASN A 230 38.31 -21.15 2.44
CA ASN A 230 39.56 -20.59 2.94
C ASN A 230 39.82 -19.16 2.43
N GLY A 231 38.91 -18.57 1.66
CA GLY A 231 39.06 -17.23 1.09
C GLY A 231 40.01 -17.15 -0.11
N THR A 232 40.42 -18.29 -0.67
CA THR A 232 41.25 -18.32 -1.89
C THR A 232 40.38 -18.13 -3.12
N ILE A 233 40.83 -17.30 -4.06
CA ILE A 233 40.15 -17.08 -5.34
C ILE A 233 40.21 -18.35 -6.18
N VAL A 234 39.05 -18.83 -6.58
CA VAL A 234 38.85 -19.97 -7.48
C VAL A 234 38.77 -19.49 -8.92
N ARG A 235 37.96 -18.46 -9.17
CA ARG A 235 37.71 -17.89 -10.50
C ARG A 235 37.25 -16.44 -10.37
N LYS A 236 37.51 -15.62 -11.39
CA LYS A 236 37.04 -14.23 -11.49
C LYS A 236 36.45 -13.98 -12.87
N PHE A 237 35.34 -13.26 -12.92
CA PHE A 237 34.69 -12.80 -14.14
C PHE A 237 34.45 -11.29 -14.06
N GLU A 238 34.53 -10.62 -15.19
CA GLU A 238 34.23 -9.19 -15.31
C GLU A 238 33.10 -9.03 -16.32
N ASN A 239 32.11 -8.22 -15.95
CA ASN A 239 31.02 -7.80 -16.83
C ASN A 239 31.15 -6.28 -17.04
N ASP A 240 31.13 -5.86 -18.30
CA ASP A 240 31.08 -4.44 -18.71
C ASP A 240 30.15 -4.30 -19.92
N ASP A 241 29.13 -5.16 -19.99
CA ASP A 241 28.20 -5.30 -21.10
C ASP A 241 26.76 -5.16 -20.56
N PRO A 242 26.02 -4.12 -20.98
CA PRO A 242 24.66 -3.88 -20.48
C PRO A 242 23.66 -4.96 -20.87
N ASP A 243 23.93 -5.74 -21.93
CA ASP A 243 23.03 -6.79 -22.38
C ASP A 243 23.27 -8.13 -21.68
N LYS A 244 24.37 -8.25 -20.91
CA LYS A 244 24.69 -9.45 -20.13
C LYS A 244 24.16 -9.33 -18.71
N THR A 245 23.05 -10.01 -18.46
CA THR A 245 22.43 -10.10 -17.13
C THR A 245 22.76 -11.40 -16.40
N SER A 246 23.61 -12.26 -16.98
CA SER A 246 24.07 -13.49 -16.35
C SER A 246 25.53 -13.83 -16.68
N ILE A 247 26.22 -14.46 -15.73
CA ILE A 247 27.58 -15.01 -15.91
C ILE A 247 27.51 -16.53 -15.77
N GLU A 248 28.08 -17.26 -16.71
CA GLU A 248 28.17 -18.71 -16.67
C GLU A 248 29.52 -19.16 -16.08
N TRP A 249 29.48 -20.09 -15.13
CA TRP A 249 30.66 -20.73 -14.57
C TRP A 249 30.62 -22.23 -14.82
N ASP A 250 31.68 -22.73 -15.43
CA ASP A 250 31.92 -24.13 -15.83
C ASP A 250 32.44 -25.02 -14.69
N LEU A 251 32.36 -24.54 -13.44
CA LEU A 251 32.91 -25.19 -12.25
C LEU A 251 34.42 -25.48 -12.33
N ARG A 252 35.17 -24.67 -13.10
CA ARG A 252 36.63 -24.76 -13.16
C ARG A 252 37.31 -23.59 -12.45
N ASN A 253 38.49 -23.86 -11.91
CA ASN A 253 39.34 -22.80 -11.36
C ASN A 253 40.08 -22.03 -12.47
N THR A 254 40.87 -21.02 -12.09
CA THR A 254 41.70 -20.24 -13.03
C THR A 254 42.66 -21.09 -13.86
N ALA A 255 43.12 -22.23 -13.33
CA ALA A 255 44.00 -23.17 -14.04
C ALA A 255 43.24 -24.18 -14.92
N GLY A 256 41.91 -24.03 -15.09
CA GLY A 256 41.08 -24.90 -15.92
C GLY A 256 40.78 -26.29 -15.30
N LYS A 257 41.15 -26.51 -14.04
CA LYS A 257 40.84 -27.76 -13.33
C LYS A 257 39.46 -27.66 -12.71
N ILE A 258 38.69 -28.75 -12.82
CA ILE A 258 37.40 -28.89 -12.16
C ILE A 258 37.58 -28.74 -10.65
N VAL A 259 36.70 -27.97 -10.00
CA VAL A 259 36.74 -27.75 -8.55
C VAL A 259 36.12 -28.93 -7.80
N SER A 260 36.46 -29.12 -6.52
CA SER A 260 35.87 -30.17 -5.70
C SER A 260 34.43 -29.84 -5.29
N GLY A 261 33.63 -30.86 -4.95
CA GLY A 261 32.35 -30.62 -4.29
C GLY A 261 32.55 -29.90 -2.95
N GLY A 262 31.67 -28.97 -2.61
CA GLY A 262 31.76 -28.18 -1.39
C GLY A 262 31.04 -26.84 -1.45
N VAL A 263 31.27 -26.05 -0.40
CA VAL A 263 30.73 -24.68 -0.30
C VAL A 263 31.70 -23.69 -0.92
N TYR A 264 31.15 -22.76 -1.71
CA TYR A 264 31.84 -21.64 -2.30
C TYR A 264 31.13 -20.33 -1.94
N ILE A 265 31.87 -19.24 -1.93
CA ILE A 265 31.33 -17.89 -1.76
C ILE A 265 31.45 -17.18 -3.10
N ILE A 266 30.33 -16.74 -3.65
CA ILE A 266 30.25 -15.96 -4.88
C ILE A 266 29.99 -14.51 -4.47
N HIS A 267 30.99 -13.66 -4.67
CA HIS A 267 30.92 -12.22 -4.38
C HIS A 267 30.77 -11.46 -5.69
N VAL A 268 29.72 -10.65 -5.78
CA VAL A 268 29.49 -9.73 -6.89
C VAL A 268 29.71 -8.32 -6.39
N TYR A 269 30.67 -7.62 -6.98
CA TYR A 269 30.97 -6.21 -6.72
C TYR A 269 30.55 -5.36 -7.92
N ALA A 270 29.72 -4.36 -7.68
CA ALA A 270 29.23 -3.42 -8.69
C ALA A 270 29.71 -2.00 -8.33
N PRO A 271 30.65 -1.42 -9.09
CA PRO A 271 31.22 -0.11 -8.78
C PRO A 271 30.14 0.98 -8.66
N GLY A 272 30.13 1.71 -7.55
CA GLY A 272 29.18 2.80 -7.29
C GLY A 272 27.77 2.36 -6.91
N ILE A 273 27.48 1.05 -6.87
CA ILE A 273 26.18 0.50 -6.45
C ILE A 273 26.33 -0.26 -5.12
N GLY A 274 27.28 -1.19 -5.02
CA GLY A 274 27.48 -1.99 -3.81
C GLY A 274 28.01 -3.39 -4.09
N GLU A 275 27.79 -4.30 -3.13
CA GLU A 275 28.24 -5.68 -3.22
C GLU A 275 27.22 -6.69 -2.69
N ARG A 276 27.27 -7.91 -3.21
CA ARG A 276 26.41 -9.02 -2.80
C ARG A 276 27.22 -10.31 -2.71
N SER A 277 27.11 -11.02 -1.57
CA SER A 277 27.79 -12.31 -1.36
C SER A 277 26.82 -13.46 -1.20
N ILE A 278 26.92 -14.48 -2.04
CA ILE A 278 26.07 -15.67 -2.03
C ILE A 278 26.90 -16.87 -1.57
N ARG A 279 26.39 -17.60 -0.58
CA ARG A 279 26.94 -18.90 -0.18
C ARG A 279 26.26 -19.96 -1.03
N TRP A 280 27.04 -20.68 -1.81
CA TRP A 280 26.54 -21.68 -2.76
C TRP A 280 27.20 -23.03 -2.48
N PHE A 281 26.46 -24.12 -2.67
CA PHE A 281 26.97 -25.47 -2.51
C PHE A 281 26.84 -26.23 -3.83
N GLY A 282 27.95 -26.86 -4.24
CA GLY A 282 27.99 -27.74 -5.40
C GLY A 282 28.43 -29.14 -5.01
N SER A 283 27.66 -30.15 -5.41
CA SER A 283 28.06 -31.55 -5.38
C SER A 283 28.59 -31.96 -6.75
N MET A 284 29.83 -32.43 -6.81
CA MET A 284 30.47 -32.85 -8.06
C MET A 284 30.32 -34.36 -8.27
N LYS A 285 30.15 -34.78 -9.52
CA LYS A 285 30.22 -36.19 -9.89
C LYS A 285 31.67 -36.66 -9.89
N THR A 286 31.94 -37.87 -9.42
CA THR A 286 33.24 -38.51 -9.64
C THR A 286 33.40 -38.77 -11.13
N VAL A 287 34.39 -38.15 -11.77
CA VAL A 287 34.74 -38.49 -13.15
C VAL A 287 35.43 -39.84 -13.10
N VAL A 288 34.77 -40.90 -13.52
CA VAL A 288 35.44 -42.19 -13.73
C VAL A 288 36.29 -42.01 -14.98
N THR A 289 37.61 -41.90 -14.81
CA THR A 289 38.55 -42.06 -15.92
C THR A 289 38.47 -43.52 -16.35
N ASN A 290 37.74 -43.82 -17.42
CA ASN A 290 37.93 -45.08 -18.13
C ASN A 290 39.25 -44.96 -18.90
N GLU A 291 40.36 -45.26 -18.24
CA GLU A 291 41.54 -45.76 -18.94
C GLU A 291 41.27 -47.23 -19.28
N PHE A 292 40.86 -47.47 -20.53
CA PHE A 292 41.06 -48.73 -21.24
C PHE A 292 41.34 -48.42 -22.71
#